data_AF-A0A1X7T839-F1
#
_entry.id   AF-A0A1X7T839-F1
#
_cell.length_a   1.000
_cell.length_b   1.000
_cell.length_c   1.000
_cell.angle_alpha   90.00
_cell.angle_beta   90.00
_cell.angle_gamma   90.00
#
_symmetry.space_group_name_H-M   'P 1'
#
loop_
_entity.id
_entity.type
_entity.pdbx_description
1 polymer ?
#
loop_
_entity_poly.entity_id
_entity_poly.type
_entity_poly.pdbx_seq_one_letter_code
_entity_poly.pdbx_strand_id
1 'polypeptide(L)'
;MINLLQSYNGGFKVPIEPIVYTGSYFGDGNKAIIYSDFNCGGFEETVTECHKREYGSFTCSHSNTVGIICRDNCSNSDVRLVGGPTKYEGTLQVYYYNMWGLVSANGWTDREASVVCKQLNYNTSSKLSFLNIK
;
A
#
# COMPACT_ATOMS: atom_id res chain seq x y z
N MET A 1 9.07 -15.59 -16.46
CA MET A 1 7.67 -15.37 -16.04
C MET A 1 7.22 -16.56 -15.22
N ILE A 2 7.32 -16.46 -13.89
CA ILE A 2 6.78 -17.49 -13.00
C ILE A 2 5.51 -16.91 -12.37
N ASN A 3 4.42 -17.66 -12.49
CA ASN A 3 3.09 -17.39 -11.96
C ASN A 3 3.14 -17.15 -10.45
N LEU A 4 2.87 -15.93 -10.00
CA LEU A 4 2.42 -15.65 -8.63
C LEU A 4 0.91 -15.88 -8.45
N LEU A 5 0.23 -16.40 -9.48
CA LEU A 5 -1.14 -16.90 -9.37
C LEU A 5 -1.12 -18.36 -8.91
N GLN A 6 -0.86 -18.62 -7.62
CA GLN A 6 -1.37 -19.85 -7.03
C GLN A 6 -2.86 -19.66 -6.76
N SER A 7 -3.65 -19.98 -7.78
CA SER A 7 -5.08 -20.21 -7.66
C SER A 7 -5.30 -21.39 -6.70
N TYR A 8 -5.70 -21.10 -5.46
CA TYR A 8 -6.42 -22.03 -4.62
C TYR A 8 -7.86 -21.54 -4.51
N ASN A 9 -8.80 -22.46 -4.71
CA ASN A 9 -10.24 -22.25 -4.77
C ASN A 9 -10.74 -21.13 -3.84
N GLY A 10 -11.08 -19.98 -4.42
CA GLY A 10 -12.05 -19.03 -3.85
C GLY A 10 -11.55 -17.89 -2.95
N GLY A 11 -10.24 -17.61 -2.84
CA GLY A 11 -9.82 -16.40 -2.10
C GLY A 11 -8.33 -16.10 -2.13
N PHE A 12 -8.00 -14.81 -2.30
CA PHE A 12 -6.65 -14.26 -2.18
C PHE A 12 -6.22 -14.32 -0.71
N LYS A 13 -5.42 -15.34 -0.33
CA LYS A 13 -4.76 -15.35 0.98
C LYS A 13 -3.56 -14.41 0.94
N VAL A 14 -3.68 -13.26 1.60
CA VAL A 14 -2.55 -12.34 1.78
C VAL A 14 -1.75 -12.76 3.01
N PRO A 15 -0.42 -12.92 2.88
CA PRO A 15 0.46 -13.21 4.00
C PRO A 15 0.25 -12.25 5.18
N ILE A 16 0.19 -12.83 6.36
CA ILE A 16 0.28 -12.15 7.65
C ILE A 16 1.68 -11.59 7.91
N GLU A 17 2.67 -12.04 7.13
CA GLU A 17 4.09 -11.72 7.21
C GLU A 17 4.52 -10.74 6.09
N PRO A 18 5.61 -9.98 6.28
CA PRO A 18 6.21 -9.18 5.22
C PRO A 18 6.54 -10.03 3.98
N ILE A 19 6.26 -9.50 2.78
CA ILE A 19 6.52 -10.21 1.52
C ILE A 19 7.69 -9.55 0.81
N VAL A 20 8.67 -10.36 0.42
CA VAL A 20 9.84 -9.93 -0.35
C VAL A 20 9.60 -10.13 -1.84
N TYR A 21 9.85 -9.08 -2.62
CA TYR A 21 9.87 -9.08 -4.08
C TYR A 21 11.29 -8.82 -4.56
N THR A 22 11.73 -9.55 -5.58
CA THR A 22 13.05 -9.40 -6.20
C THR A 22 12.91 -8.96 -7.66
N GLY A 23 14.04 -8.62 -8.30
CA GLY A 23 14.02 -8.23 -9.71
C GLY A 23 13.37 -6.88 -9.97
N SER A 24 13.46 -5.95 -9.01
CA SER A 24 12.98 -4.57 -9.17
C SER A 24 11.49 -4.49 -9.49
N TYR A 25 10.70 -5.35 -8.86
CA TYR A 25 9.27 -5.51 -9.11
C TYR A 25 8.46 -4.21 -9.06
N PHE A 26 8.82 -3.29 -8.15
CA PHE A 26 8.18 -1.97 -8.03
C PHE A 26 8.92 -0.86 -8.78
N GLY A 27 9.85 -1.22 -9.65
CA GLY A 27 10.82 -0.31 -10.26
C GLY A 27 12.17 -0.37 -9.56
N ASP A 28 13.21 -0.13 -10.33
CA ASP A 28 14.60 -0.04 -9.88
C ASP A 28 14.94 1.33 -9.30
N GLY A 29 14.21 2.36 -9.75
CA GLY A 29 14.47 3.74 -9.39
C GLY A 29 15.82 4.24 -9.92
N ASN A 30 16.04 5.54 -9.77
CA ASN A 30 17.27 6.22 -10.22
C ASN A 30 18.20 6.55 -9.05
N LYS A 31 18.36 5.62 -8.10
CA LYS A 31 19.18 5.79 -6.88
C LYS A 31 20.27 4.71 -6.83
N ALA A 32 21.39 5.03 -6.18
CA ALA A 32 22.49 4.08 -6.03
C ALA A 32 22.13 2.92 -5.09
N ILE A 33 22.61 1.72 -5.41
CA ILE A 33 22.52 0.56 -4.54
C ILE A 33 23.69 0.63 -3.54
N ILE A 34 23.37 0.80 -2.25
CA ILE A 34 24.37 1.06 -1.20
C ILE A 34 24.63 -0.13 -0.26
N TYR A 35 23.73 -1.11 -0.24
CA TYR A 35 23.88 -2.33 0.57
C TYR A 35 23.52 -3.59 -0.24
N SER A 36 24.18 -4.70 0.06
CA SER A 36 23.86 -6.04 -0.46
C SER A 36 24.03 -7.11 0.62
N ASP A 37 23.58 -8.33 0.32
CA ASP A 37 23.87 -9.53 1.13
C ASP A 37 23.49 -9.39 2.62
N PHE A 38 22.28 -8.88 2.86
CA PHE A 38 21.71 -8.79 4.19
C PHE A 38 21.55 -10.18 4.81
N ASN A 39 21.94 -10.29 6.07
CA ASN A 39 21.74 -11.47 6.91
C ASN A 39 21.21 -11.02 8.27
N CYS A 40 19.94 -10.59 8.28
CA CYS A 40 19.24 -10.18 9.51
C CYS A 40 18.77 -11.41 10.30
N GLY A 41 18.76 -11.31 11.62
CA GLY A 41 18.13 -12.26 12.53
C GLY A 41 16.62 -12.05 12.69
N GLY A 42 16.10 -10.89 12.30
CA GLY A 42 14.68 -10.52 12.38
C GLY A 42 14.28 -9.87 13.71
N PHE A 43 15.25 -9.60 14.58
CA PHE A 43 15.07 -8.93 15.88
C PHE A 43 15.81 -7.60 15.95
N GLU A 44 16.58 -7.24 14.92
CA GLU A 44 17.18 -5.93 14.76
C GLU A 44 16.10 -4.85 14.70
N GLU A 45 16.34 -3.70 15.33
CA GLU A 45 15.39 -2.57 15.30
C GLU A 45 15.48 -1.81 13.98
N THR A 46 16.67 -1.82 13.36
CA THR A 46 16.93 -1.15 12.09
C THR A 46 17.63 -2.06 11.10
N VAL A 47 17.34 -1.90 9.82
CA VAL A 47 18.02 -2.64 8.74
C VAL A 47 19.54 -2.39 8.72
N THR A 48 19.99 -1.27 9.29
CA THR A 48 21.41 -0.94 9.42
C THR A 48 22.15 -1.74 10.50
N GLU A 49 21.46 -2.38 11.44
CA GLU A 49 22.08 -3.27 12.42
C GLU A 49 22.36 -4.65 11.84
N CYS A 50 21.63 -5.05 10.79
CA CYS A 50 21.87 -6.33 10.13
C CYS A 50 23.28 -6.40 9.56
N HIS A 51 23.87 -7.60 9.64
CA HIS A 51 25.05 -7.93 8.86
C HIS A 51 24.73 -7.77 7.37
N LYS A 52 25.61 -7.06 6.65
CA LYS A 52 25.44 -6.70 5.23
C LYS A 52 26.78 -6.30 4.64
N ARG A 53 26.84 -6.24 3.31
CA ARG A 53 27.94 -5.60 2.59
C ARG A 53 27.58 -4.16 2.28
N GLU A 54 28.59 -3.29 2.34
CA GLU A 54 28.45 -1.87 2.06
C GLU A 54 29.00 -1.51 0.69
N TYR A 55 28.58 -0.34 0.20
CA TYR A 55 28.98 0.20 -1.09
C TYR A 55 30.50 0.12 -1.31
N GLY A 56 30.90 -0.23 -2.54
CA GLY A 56 32.30 -0.44 -2.91
C GLY A 56 32.82 -1.85 -2.64
N SER A 57 32.06 -2.69 -1.92
CA SER A 57 32.44 -4.09 -1.66
C SER A 57 31.60 -5.12 -2.43
N PHE A 58 30.68 -4.71 -3.29
CA PHE A 58 29.81 -5.61 -4.07
C PHE A 58 29.47 -5.03 -5.45
N THR A 59 28.85 -5.84 -6.31
CA THR A 59 28.31 -5.40 -7.60
C THR A 59 26.87 -5.89 -7.73
N CYS A 60 25.91 -4.97 -7.84
CA CYS A 60 24.50 -5.29 -8.02
C CYS A 60 23.93 -4.49 -9.20
N SER A 61 23.05 -5.13 -9.98
CA SER A 61 22.28 -4.47 -11.03
C SER A 61 21.07 -3.74 -10.43
N HIS A 62 20.73 -2.59 -11.00
CA HIS A 62 19.46 -1.90 -10.74
C HIS A 62 18.25 -2.77 -11.03
N SER A 63 18.36 -3.71 -11.98
CA SER A 63 17.32 -4.71 -12.28
C SER A 63 17.18 -5.82 -11.22
N ASN A 64 17.89 -5.72 -10.09
CA ASN A 64 17.84 -6.67 -8.99
C ASN A 64 17.72 -5.96 -7.62
N THR A 65 16.95 -4.88 -7.55
CA THR A 65 16.60 -4.26 -6.26
C THR A 65 15.47 -5.01 -5.59
N VAL A 66 15.45 -4.96 -4.26
CA VAL A 66 14.42 -5.60 -3.43
C VAL A 66 13.24 -4.65 -3.25
N GLY A 67 12.03 -5.22 -3.33
CA GLY A 67 10.78 -4.58 -2.95
C GLY A 67 10.17 -5.29 -1.75
N ILE A 68 9.48 -4.56 -0.87
CA ILE A 68 8.85 -5.14 0.32
C ILE A 68 7.41 -4.64 0.39
N ILE A 69 6.48 -5.55 0.65
CA ILE A 69 5.13 -5.19 1.12
C ILE A 69 5.06 -5.54 2.61
N CYS A 70 4.84 -4.52 3.42
CA CYS A 70 4.54 -4.67 4.84
C CYS A 70 3.03 -4.68 5.05
N ARG A 71 2.59 -5.28 6.15
CA ARG A 71 1.21 -5.12 6.62
C ARG A 71 0.99 -3.69 7.12
N ASP A 72 -0.08 -3.06 6.66
CA ASP A 72 -0.60 -1.84 7.26
C ASP A 72 -1.31 -2.19 8.58
N ASN A 73 -1.19 -1.33 9.59
CA ASN A 73 -1.88 -1.49 10.89
C ASN A 73 -3.40 -1.22 10.81
N CYS A 74 -3.96 -1.19 9.60
CA CYS A 74 -5.37 -0.97 9.37
C CYS A 74 -6.18 -2.24 9.61
N SER A 75 -7.42 -2.04 10.05
CA SER A 75 -8.42 -3.10 10.18
C SER A 75 -9.20 -3.23 8.88
N ASN A 76 -9.69 -4.45 8.61
CA ASN A 76 -10.57 -4.66 7.46
C ASN A 76 -11.76 -3.70 7.53
N SER A 77 -12.07 -3.06 6.40
CA SER A 77 -13.09 -2.02 6.23
C SER A 77 -12.70 -0.62 6.70
N ASP A 78 -11.45 -0.38 7.12
CA ASP A 78 -10.96 0.99 7.30
C ASP A 78 -11.12 1.78 5.99
N VAL A 79 -11.43 3.06 6.09
CA VAL A 79 -11.65 3.93 4.92
C VAL A 79 -10.76 5.16 4.98
N ARG A 80 -10.34 5.65 3.81
CA ARG A 80 -9.64 6.93 3.69
C ARG A 80 -9.99 7.64 2.38
N LEU A 81 -9.83 8.96 2.38
CA LEU A 81 -9.93 9.80 1.19
C LEU A 81 -8.52 10.24 0.79
N VAL A 82 -8.13 10.03 -0.47
CA VAL A 82 -6.77 10.29 -0.97
C VAL A 82 -6.79 11.26 -2.15
N GLY A 83 -5.81 12.16 -2.19
CA GLY A 83 -5.57 13.06 -3.34
C GLY A 83 -6.46 14.30 -3.39
N GLY A 84 -7.30 14.54 -2.38
CA GLY A 84 -8.03 15.79 -2.22
C GLY A 84 -7.18 16.89 -1.56
N PRO A 85 -7.51 18.17 -1.76
CA PRO A 85 -6.81 19.30 -1.14
C PRO A 85 -7.04 19.40 0.37
N THR A 86 -8.11 18.78 0.89
CA THR A 86 -8.40 18.70 2.33
C THR A 86 -8.62 17.26 2.77
N LYS A 87 -8.57 17.01 4.08
CA LYS A 87 -8.89 15.68 4.64
C LYS A 87 -10.35 15.25 4.44
N TYR A 88 -11.22 16.16 4.01
CA TYR A 88 -12.66 15.94 3.88
C TYR A 88 -13.08 15.52 2.47
N GLU A 89 -12.15 15.45 1.52
CA GLU A 89 -12.43 15.12 0.12
C GLU A 89 -11.31 14.27 -0.49
N GLY A 90 -11.62 13.53 -1.55
CA GLY A 90 -10.65 12.73 -2.28
C GLY A 90 -11.25 11.44 -2.83
N THR A 91 -10.38 10.62 -3.42
CA THR A 91 -10.74 9.28 -3.90
C THR A 91 -10.92 8.34 -2.71
N LEU A 92 -12.09 7.71 -2.62
CA LEU A 92 -12.36 6.70 -1.59
C LEU A 92 -11.49 5.46 -1.79
N GLN A 93 -10.79 5.08 -0.73
CA GLN A 93 -10.10 3.80 -0.62
C GLN A 93 -10.61 3.04 0.61
N VAL A 94 -10.79 1.73 0.45
CA VAL A 94 -11.20 0.82 1.52
C VAL A 94 -10.08 -0.18 1.75
N TYR A 95 -9.71 -0.39 3.00
CA TYR A 95 -8.75 -1.39 3.39
C TYR A 95 -9.40 -2.77 3.41
N TYR A 96 -8.88 -3.66 2.56
CA TYR A 96 -9.40 -5.01 2.43
C TYR A 96 -8.24 -5.95 2.13
N TYR A 97 -8.10 -7.03 2.92
CA TYR A 97 -7.02 -8.01 2.75
C TYR A 97 -5.61 -7.39 2.65
N ASN A 98 -5.23 -6.57 3.63
CA ASN A 98 -3.92 -5.91 3.70
C ASN A 98 -3.57 -4.99 2.54
N MET A 99 -4.57 -4.50 1.81
CA MET A 99 -4.36 -3.55 0.72
C MET A 99 -5.45 -2.48 0.70
N TRP A 100 -5.05 -1.29 0.26
CA TRP A 100 -5.99 -0.21 -0.07
C TRP A 100 -6.53 -0.43 -1.48
N GLY A 101 -7.82 -0.74 -1.57
CA GLY A 101 -8.55 -0.91 -2.82
C GLY A 101 -9.37 0.33 -3.19
N LEU A 102 -9.58 0.53 -4.49
CA LEU A 102 -10.52 1.52 -5.02
C LEU A 102 -11.94 0.96 -5.01
N VAL A 103 -12.92 1.84 -4.85
CA VAL A 103 -14.35 1.48 -4.94
C VAL A 103 -14.93 1.95 -6.26
N SER A 104 -15.69 1.07 -6.93
CA SER A 104 -16.42 1.42 -8.16
C SER A 104 -17.54 2.41 -7.88
N ALA A 105 -17.73 3.40 -8.77
CA ALA A 105 -18.80 4.40 -8.67
C ALA A 105 -20.20 3.84 -9.02
N ASN A 106 -20.31 2.61 -9.54
CA ASN A 106 -21.59 2.02 -9.89
C ASN A 106 -22.50 1.89 -8.66
N GLY A 107 -23.66 2.54 -8.70
CA GLY A 107 -24.65 2.52 -7.61
C GLY A 107 -24.35 3.45 -6.43
N TRP A 108 -23.32 4.29 -6.51
CA TRP A 108 -23.03 5.29 -5.49
C TRP A 108 -24.01 6.46 -5.52
N THR A 109 -24.54 6.81 -4.35
CA THR A 109 -25.34 8.01 -4.13
C THR A 109 -24.83 8.79 -2.91
N ASP A 110 -25.45 9.94 -2.65
CA ASP A 110 -25.21 10.72 -1.43
C ASP A 110 -25.42 9.91 -0.13
N ARG A 111 -26.20 8.82 -0.18
CA ARG A 111 -26.46 7.95 0.97
C ARG A 111 -25.22 7.17 1.38
N GLU A 112 -24.53 6.55 0.42
CA GLU A 112 -23.30 5.81 0.67
C GLU A 112 -22.16 6.76 1.07
N ALA A 113 -22.06 7.91 0.42
CA ALA A 113 -21.13 8.98 0.82
C ALA A 113 -21.35 9.43 2.26
N SER A 114 -22.60 9.57 2.69
CA SER A 114 -22.94 9.90 4.08
C SER A 114 -22.48 8.84 5.08
N VAL A 115 -22.51 7.55 4.72
CA VAL A 115 -21.99 6.47 5.57
C VAL A 115 -20.48 6.58 5.72
N VAL A 116 -19.75 6.81 4.63
CA VAL A 116 -18.28 7.00 4.66
C VAL A 116 -17.90 8.22 5.51
N CYS A 117 -18.58 9.36 5.32
CA CYS A 117 -18.32 10.55 6.12
C CYS A 117 -18.57 10.30 7.61
N LYS A 118 -19.62 9.56 7.98
CA LYS A 118 -19.86 9.16 9.38
C LYS A 118 -18.77 8.24 9.91
N GLN A 119 -18.34 7.25 9.11
CA GLN A 119 -17.28 6.33 9.50
C GLN A 119 -15.94 7.06 9.75
N LEU A 120 -15.66 8.10 8.98
CA LEU A 120 -14.51 8.99 9.16
C LEU A 120 -14.69 10.02 10.30
N ASN A 121 -15.81 9.98 11.03
CA ASN A 121 -16.19 10.96 12.05
C ASN A 121 -16.25 12.40 11.51
N TYR A 122 -16.69 12.57 10.26
CA TYR A 122 -16.94 13.86 9.65
C TYR A 122 -18.42 14.24 9.75
N ASN A 123 -18.67 15.54 9.86
CA ASN A 123 -20.03 16.06 9.91
C ASN A 123 -20.73 15.84 8.56
N THR A 124 -21.85 15.13 8.57
CA THR A 124 -22.71 14.96 7.40
C THR A 124 -23.65 16.14 7.17
N SER A 125 -23.63 17.14 8.05
CA SER A 125 -24.55 18.30 8.01
C SER A 125 -24.21 19.33 6.93
N SER A 126 -23.18 19.07 6.13
CA SER A 126 -22.82 19.91 4.99
C SER A 126 -23.15 19.17 3.72
N LYS A 127 -24.41 19.21 3.27
CA LYS A 127 -24.65 19.16 1.83
C LYS A 127 -23.91 20.40 1.30
N LEU A 128 -22.68 20.25 0.85
CA LEU A 128 -21.96 21.30 0.13
C LEU A 128 -22.77 21.52 -1.14
N SER A 129 -23.72 22.46 -1.06
CA SER A 129 -24.52 22.93 -2.18
C SER A 129 -23.65 23.83 -3.07
N PHE A 130 -22.47 23.35 -3.47
CA PHE A 130 -21.53 23.99 -4.38
C PHE A 130 -20.67 22.82 -4.91
N LEU A 131 -20.71 22.37 -6.17
CA LEU A 131 -21.12 22.98 -7.42
C LEU A 131 -21.48 21.89 -8.43
N ASN A 132 -22.50 22.16 -9.26
CA ASN A 132 -22.55 21.64 -10.62
C ASN A 132 -21.37 22.24 -11.41
N ILE A 133 -20.18 21.65 -11.36
CA ILE A 133 -19.18 21.90 -12.40
C ILE A 133 -19.24 20.72 -13.35
N LYS A 134 -19.55 21.07 -14.60
CA LYS A 134 -19.64 20.20 -15.78
C LYS A 134 -18.38 19.36 -15.97
#